data_AF-A0A7W1KZF7-F1
#
_entry.id   AF-A0A7W1KZF7-F1
#
_cell.length_a   1.000
_cell.length_b   1.000
_cell.length_c   1.000
_cell.angle_alpha   90.00
_cell.angle_beta   90.00
_cell.angle_gamma   90.00
#
_symmetry.space_group_name_H-M   'P 1'
#
loop_
_entity.id
_entity.type
_entity.pdbx_description
1 polymer ?
#
loop_
_entity_poly.entity_id
_entity_poly.type
_entity_poly.pdbx_seq_one_letter_code
_entity_poly.pdbx_strand_id
1 'polypeptide(L)'
;MKSSNPKTEVLTPNGQDDFRGRRSDELSSAIESLAYAQKRIAGLSSLPVIDIAQGIDLCGEMRRFEKKLIESALRYTNGSQVRAASLLKIKPSTLNYKIARYQIK
;
A
#
# COMPACT_ATOMS: atom_id res chain seq x y z
N MET A 1 59.33 -25.33 -57.50
CA MET A 1 60.12 -24.21 -56.94
C MET A 1 59.32 -23.54 -55.84
N LYS A 2 60.01 -23.14 -54.77
CA LYS A 2 59.51 -22.50 -53.54
C LYS A 2 58.98 -21.08 -53.81
N SER A 3 58.01 -20.62 -53.00
CA SER A 3 57.97 -19.31 -52.31
C SER A 3 56.64 -19.22 -51.53
N SER A 4 56.64 -19.41 -50.20
CA SER A 4 56.73 -18.38 -49.15
C SER A 4 55.42 -17.60 -48.88
N ASN A 5 54.75 -18.03 -47.80
CA ASN A 5 54.22 -17.25 -46.64
C ASN A 5 53.21 -16.08 -46.84
N PRO A 6 52.55 -15.60 -45.76
CA PRO A 6 51.87 -16.28 -44.64
C PRO A 6 50.52 -15.60 -44.24
N LYS A 7 49.82 -16.19 -43.27
CA LYS A 7 48.91 -15.58 -42.27
C LYS A 7 48.09 -14.33 -42.66
N THR A 8 46.77 -14.46 -42.54
CA THR A 8 45.99 -13.46 -41.81
C THR A 8 44.82 -14.13 -41.10
N GLU A 9 44.99 -14.39 -39.80
CA GLU A 9 43.88 -14.40 -38.85
C GLU A 9 43.23 -13.02 -38.90
N VAL A 10 41.96 -12.96 -39.27
CA VAL A 10 41.13 -11.80 -38.93
C VAL A 10 40.17 -12.26 -37.85
N LEU A 11 40.63 -12.01 -36.63
CA LEU A 11 39.83 -11.90 -35.43
C LEU A 11 38.86 -10.72 -35.60
N THR A 12 37.56 -10.97 -35.62
CA THR A 12 36.57 -9.93 -35.29
C THR A 12 36.22 -10.05 -33.81
N PRO A 13 36.50 -9.02 -32.99
CA PRO A 13 35.99 -8.93 -31.63
C PRO A 13 34.62 -8.21 -31.59
N ASN A 14 33.94 -8.37 -30.45
CA ASN A 14 32.94 -7.48 -29.85
C ASN A 14 31.45 -7.74 -30.10
N GLY A 15 30.82 -8.36 -29.10
CA GLY A 15 30.25 -7.56 -28.01
C GLY A 15 28.91 -6.90 -28.28
N GLN A 16 28.02 -7.55 -29.03
CA GLN A 16 26.59 -7.27 -28.92
C GLN A 16 26.03 -8.05 -27.71
N ASP A 17 26.52 -7.68 -26.52
CA ASP A 17 26.02 -8.19 -25.25
C ASP A 17 24.55 -7.77 -25.05
N ASP A 18 23.84 -8.54 -24.24
CA ASP A 18 22.40 -8.54 -23.92
C ASP A 18 21.82 -7.24 -23.31
N PHE A 19 22.15 -6.07 -23.85
CA PHE A 19 21.77 -4.76 -23.30
C PHE A 19 20.26 -4.47 -23.32
N ARG A 20 19.48 -5.12 -24.19
CA ARG A 20 18.00 -5.01 -24.18
C ARG A 20 17.37 -5.91 -23.14
N GLY A 21 17.89 -7.14 -22.98
CA GLY A 21 17.45 -8.09 -21.95
C GLY A 21 17.71 -7.54 -20.56
N ARG A 22 18.96 -7.12 -20.28
CA ARG A 22 19.32 -6.55 -18.97
C ARG A 22 18.51 -5.32 -18.59
N ARG A 23 18.25 -4.40 -19.52
CA ARG A 23 17.38 -3.24 -19.27
C ARG A 23 15.93 -3.63 -18.98
N SER A 24 15.44 -4.69 -19.63
CA SER A 24 14.09 -5.23 -19.37
C SER A 24 14.02 -5.90 -18.00
N ASP A 25 15.06 -6.64 -17.61
CA ASP A 25 15.15 -7.32 -16.33
C ASP A 25 15.32 -6.33 -15.16
N GLU A 26 16.16 -5.31 -15.35
CA GLU A 26 16.32 -4.20 -14.39
C GLU A 26 15.02 -3.40 -14.23
N LEU A 27 14.31 -3.13 -15.33
CA LEU A 27 13.01 -2.44 -15.27
C LEU A 27 11.95 -3.29 -14.57
N SER A 28 11.92 -4.60 -14.83
CA SER A 28 10.99 -5.54 -14.18
C SER A 28 11.26 -5.63 -12.68
N SER A 29 12.53 -5.80 -12.30
CA SER A 29 12.97 -5.81 -10.91
C SER A 29 12.65 -4.48 -10.19
N ALA A 30 12.85 -3.35 -10.87
CA ALA A 30 12.50 -2.03 -10.33
C ALA A 30 10.98 -1.88 -10.12
N ILE A 31 10.14 -2.32 -11.06
CA ILE A 31 8.67 -2.29 -10.93
C ILE A 31 8.21 -3.16 -9.76
N GLU A 32 8.77 -4.36 -9.60
CA GLU A 32 8.43 -5.27 -8.49
C GLU A 32 8.82 -4.65 -7.13
N SER A 33 10.01 -4.07 -7.03
CA SER A 33 10.45 -3.40 -5.80
C SER A 33 9.59 -2.17 -5.45
N LEU A 34 9.16 -1.40 -6.45
CA LEU A 34 8.24 -0.28 -6.27
C LEU A 34 6.85 -0.73 -5.83
N ALA A 35 6.29 -1.79 -6.44
CA ALA A 35 5.01 -2.35 -6.03
C ALA A 35 5.06 -2.87 -4.58
N TYR A 36 6.17 -3.49 -4.19
CA TYR A 36 6.40 -3.92 -2.82
C TYR A 36 6.50 -2.75 -1.84
N ALA A 37 7.24 -1.69 -2.19
CA ALA A 37 7.33 -0.47 -1.40
C ALA A 37 5.98 0.22 -1.24
N GLN A 38 5.19 0.33 -2.32
CA GLN A 38 3.83 0.87 -2.30
C GLN A 38 2.91 0.07 -1.37
N LYS A 39 2.95 -1.27 -1.43
CA LYS A 39 2.15 -2.13 -0.54
C LYS A 39 2.52 -1.94 0.94
N ARG A 40 3.81 -1.79 1.25
CA ARG A 40 4.28 -1.50 2.62
C ARG A 40 3.80 -0.14 3.10
N ILE A 41 3.92 0.89 2.26
CA ILE A 41 3.48 2.26 2.57
C ILE A 41 1.95 2.30 2.73
N ALA A 42 1.18 1.63 1.88
CA ALA A 42 -0.28 1.56 1.99
C ALA A 42 -0.74 0.84 3.27
N GLY A 43 0.04 -0.14 3.75
CA GLY A 43 -0.17 -0.80 5.04
C GLY A 43 0.15 0.08 6.25
N LEU A 44 1.00 1.09 6.07
CA LEU A 44 1.37 2.08 7.10
C LEU A 44 0.43 3.30 7.09
N SER A 45 -0.04 3.69 5.91
CA SER A 45 -0.81 4.92 5.68
C SER A 45 -1.81 4.69 4.55
N SER A 46 -3.00 4.17 4.87
CA SER A 46 -4.13 4.37 3.98
C SER A 46 -5.31 4.91 4.77
N LEU A 47 -5.36 6.23 4.86
CA LEU A 47 -6.66 6.88 4.90
C LEU A 47 -7.36 6.48 3.59
N PRO A 48 -8.59 5.94 3.65
CA PRO A 48 -9.31 5.57 2.44
C PRO A 48 -9.39 6.81 1.54
N VAL A 49 -8.80 6.73 0.35
CA VAL A 49 -8.95 7.78 -0.66
C VAL A 49 -10.39 7.70 -1.13
N ILE A 50 -11.19 8.69 -0.76
CA ILE A 50 -12.57 8.80 -1.16
C ILE A 50 -12.60 9.50 -2.52
N ASP A 51 -12.97 8.77 -3.57
CA ASP A 51 -13.15 9.36 -4.90
C ASP A 51 -14.50 10.08 -4.97
N ILE A 52 -14.46 11.40 -4.74
CA ILE A 52 -15.64 12.26 -4.77
C ILE A 52 -16.19 12.40 -6.20
N ALA A 53 -15.34 12.24 -7.24
CA ALA A 53 -15.73 12.47 -8.62
C ALA A 53 -16.77 11.45 -9.12
N GLN A 54 -16.82 10.26 -8.52
CA GLN A 54 -17.80 9.21 -8.81
C GLN A 54 -19.05 9.26 -7.92
N GLY A 55 -19.12 10.23 -7.00
CA GLY A 55 -20.16 10.31 -5.98
C GLY A 55 -19.90 9.38 -4.79
N ILE A 56 -20.38 9.79 -3.61
CA ILE A 56 -20.08 9.11 -2.33
C ILE A 56 -21.34 8.93 -1.48
N ASP A 57 -21.44 7.80 -0.76
CA ASP A 57 -22.38 7.67 0.36
C ASP A 57 -21.78 8.34 1.60
N LEU A 58 -22.00 9.66 1.72
CA LEU A 58 -21.51 10.43 2.87
C LEU A 58 -21.98 9.83 4.19
N CYS A 59 -23.23 9.40 4.28
CA CYS A 59 -23.79 8.80 5.50
C CYS A 59 -23.08 7.49 5.84
N GLY A 60 -22.75 6.67 4.84
CA GLY A 60 -21.95 5.45 4.98
C GLY A 60 -20.53 5.74 5.47
N GLU A 61 -19.85 6.71 4.87
CA GLU A 61 -18.50 7.08 5.27
C GLU A 61 -18.43 7.69 6.67
N MET A 62 -19.41 8.54 7.04
CA MET A 62 -19.53 9.03 8.41
C MET A 62 -19.76 7.89 9.41
N ARG A 63 -20.59 6.88 9.08
CA ARG A 63 -20.78 5.70 9.93
C ARG A 63 -19.51 4.88 10.08
N ARG A 64 -18.76 4.65 8.99
CA ARG A 64 -17.48 3.93 9.03
C ARG A 64 -16.45 4.66 9.87
N PHE A 65 -16.34 5.98 9.69
CA PHE A 65 -15.44 6.82 10.46
C PHE A 65 -15.80 6.81 11.95
N GLU A 66 -17.08 7.00 12.27
CA GLU A 66 -17.57 6.97 13.65
C GLU A 66 -17.33 5.60 14.32
N LYS A 67 -17.59 4.49 13.61
CA LYS A 67 -17.30 3.14 14.11
C LYS A 67 -15.82 2.99 14.49
N LYS A 68 -14.90 3.42 13.62
CA LYS A 68 -13.45 3.37 13.88
C LYS A 68 -13.04 4.20 15.10
N LEU A 69 -13.66 5.37 15.30
CA LEU A 69 -13.40 6.20 16.48
C LEU A 69 -13.87 5.52 17.77
N ILE A 70 -15.07 4.92 17.75
CA ILE A 70 -15.61 4.18 18.91
C ILE A 70 -14.71 2.99 19.25
N GLU A 71 -14.34 2.18 18.27
CA GLU A 71 -13.43 1.04 18.47
C GLU A 71 -12.08 1.51 19.05
N SER A 72 -11.55 2.63 18.57
CA SER A 72 -10.27 3.16 19.05
C SER A 72 -10.36 3.68 20.48
N ALA A 73 -11.43 4.38 20.83
CA ALA A 73 -11.67 4.83 22.20
C ALA A 73 -11.89 3.67 23.18
N LEU A 74 -12.58 2.61 22.75
CA LEU A 74 -12.73 1.39 23.54
C LEU A 74 -11.39 0.69 23.76
N ARG A 75 -10.57 0.52 22.71
CA ARG A 75 -9.22 -0.05 22.86
C ARG A 75 -8.36 0.77 23.81
N TYR A 76 -8.35 2.10 23.66
CA TYR A 76 -7.56 2.99 24.51
C TYR A 76 -7.97 2.94 26.00
N THR A 77 -9.24 2.64 26.26
CA THR A 77 -9.80 2.59 27.63
C THR A 77 -9.97 1.17 28.16
N ASN A 78 -9.33 0.18 27.53
CA ASN A 78 -9.44 -1.24 27.87
C ASN A 78 -10.91 -1.72 27.99
N GLY A 79 -11.77 -1.26 27.07
CA GLY A 79 -13.19 -1.65 27.00
C GLY A 79 -14.14 -0.85 27.89
N SER A 80 -13.66 0.14 28.66
CA SER A 80 -14.52 0.94 29.52
C SER A 80 -15.39 1.92 28.71
N GLN A 81 -16.66 1.56 28.47
CA GLN A 81 -17.61 2.39 27.72
C GLN A 81 -17.80 3.79 28.32
N VAL A 82 -17.81 3.92 29.65
CA VAL A 82 -17.96 5.23 30.31
C VAL A 82 -16.75 6.13 30.02
N ARG A 83 -15.53 5.58 30.10
CA ARG A 83 -14.31 6.34 29.79
C ARG A 83 -14.21 6.62 28.29
N ALA A 84 -14.57 5.68 27.43
CA ALA A 84 -14.62 5.88 25.99
C ALA A 84 -15.62 6.99 25.60
N ALA A 85 -16.79 7.02 26.22
CA ALA A 85 -17.79 8.07 26.00
C ALA A 85 -17.26 9.44 26.44
N SER A 86 -16.54 9.49 27.57
CA SER A 86 -15.87 10.70 28.04
C SER A 86 -14.79 11.19 27.07
N LEU A 87 -13.98 10.29 26.50
CA LEU A 87 -12.95 10.64 25.51
C LEU A 87 -13.58 11.19 24.22
N LEU A 88 -14.68 10.59 23.78
CA LEU A 88 -15.42 11.00 22.60
C LEU A 88 -16.36 12.20 22.85
N LYS A 89 -16.42 12.70 24.10
CA LYS A 89 -17.28 13.81 24.54
C LYS A 89 -18.76 13.61 24.20
N ILE A 90 -19.25 12.37 24.35
CA ILE A 90 -20.66 12.02 24.18
C ILE A 90 -21.23 11.38 25.44
N LYS A 91 -22.55 11.36 25.57
CA LYS A 91 -23.22 10.68 26.69
C LYS A 91 -22.94 9.17 26.63
N PRO A 92 -22.76 8.48 27.77
CA PRO A 92 -22.61 7.03 27.80
C PRO A 92 -23.76 6.27 27.12
N SER A 93 -25.00 6.78 27.25
CA SER A 93 -26.17 6.19 26.57
C SER A 93 -26.10 6.30 25.06
N THR A 94 -25.57 7.41 24.52
CA THR A 94 -25.33 7.60 23.09
C THR A 94 -24.25 6.64 22.59
N LEU A 95 -23.16 6.47 23.33
CA LEU A 95 -22.12 5.52 22.97
C LEU A 95 -22.68 4.08 22.97
N ASN A 96 -23.41 3.69 24.01
CA ASN A 96 -24.01 2.36 24.12
C ASN A 96 -24.94 2.06 22.94
N TYR A 97 -25.85 2.98 22.60
CA TYR A 97 -26.69 2.86 21.41
C TYR A 97 -25.87 2.66 20.12
N LYS A 98 -24.78 3.41 19.94
CA LYS A 98 -23.93 3.30 18.76
C LYS A 98 -23.15 1.98 18.73
N ILE A 99 -22.68 1.47 19.87
CA ILE A 99 -22.04 0.15 19.98
C ILE A 99 -23.00 -0.95 19.52
N ALA A 100 -24.24 -0.92 20.01
CA ALA A 100 -25.28 -1.88 19.61
C ALA A 100 -25.62 -1.74 18.11
N ARG A 101 -25.85 -0.52 17.63
CA ARG A 101 -26.20 -0.25 16.22
C ARG A 101 -25.10 -0.67 15.25
N TYR A 102 -23.84 -0.47 15.61
CA TYR A 102 -22.69 -0.79 14.76
C TYR A 102 -22.12 -2.19 14.98
N GLN A 103 -22.73 -2.95 15.90
CA GLN A 103 -22.33 -4.30 16.29
C GLN A 103 -20.83 -4.36 16.62
N ILE A 104 -20.36 -3.40 17.42
CA ILE A 104 -18.98 -3.32 17.89
C ILE A 104 -18.83 -4.32 19.05
N LYS A 105 -17.81 -5.18 18.99
CA LYS A 105 -17.51 -6.22 19.98
C LYS A 105 -16.43 -5.75 20.95
#